data_AF-A0AAP0NET7-F1
#
_entry.id   AF-A0AAP0NET7-F1
#
_cell.length_a   1.000
_cell.length_b   1.000
_cell.length_c   1.000
_cell.angle_alpha   90.00
_cell.angle_beta   90.00
_cell.angle_gamma   90.00
#
_symmetry.space_group_name_H-M   'P 1'
#
loop_
_entity.id
_entity.type
_entity.pdbx_description
1 polymer ?
#
loop_
_entity_poly.entity_id
_entity_poly.type
_entity_poly.pdbx_seq_one_letter_code
_entity_poly.pdbx_strand_id
1 'polypeptide(L)'
;METSTSHVFQTQVKEILGLDLSPLETLLTNLDSSQPLALQSHAQTLLTFCKTHNPNSLSLKLAFLLCSSHRIDTRLASATLLCRLLTPAGSHLWPRLPKITQNEIKSILLASLPKEFSRKVAKILCNLISDIGLEIFPRNEWPELLDFLFRSLGHDSFGSQLHILQESALVLFSNLSPKLGDIDIVFHRVDLLHLAFLKSMDSSCASHVRVAAFKASVNLVVFLITPSSYDRFQDLLFEMVKTTFELINMEQHEYAQSVLEDLIVLAATKPGFLRVHVATVVDSMLKVAEKVSLEEKTRQLGIEFVITLAEEREQGCGMVRKLPHLIIRLLSLLMKMLAVIEDDSSWHIAESDEDNCRGNKCFLLWDGELESNCNCFA
;
A
#
# COMPACT_ATOMS: atom_id res chain seq x y z
N MET A 1 -31.87 -30.36 -22.52
CA MET A 1 -32.00 -29.30 -21.49
C MET A 1 -30.71 -28.51 -21.34
N GLU A 2 -29.53 -29.14 -21.30
CA GLU A 2 -28.22 -28.45 -21.25
C GLU A 2 -27.88 -27.58 -22.46
N THR A 3 -28.37 -27.93 -23.65
CA THR A 3 -28.16 -27.15 -24.89
C THR A 3 -28.95 -25.83 -24.91
N SER A 4 -30.14 -25.82 -24.30
CA SER A 4 -31.01 -24.63 -24.23
C SER A 4 -30.50 -23.62 -23.19
N THR A 5 -30.00 -24.08 -22.05
CA THR A 5 -29.38 -23.22 -21.03
C THR A 5 -28.09 -22.60 -21.56
N SER A 6 -27.23 -23.38 -22.24
CA SER A 6 -26.02 -22.87 -22.88
C SER A 6 -26.29 -21.76 -23.91
N HIS A 7 -27.35 -21.91 -24.72
CA HIS A 7 -27.73 -20.88 -25.70
C HIS A 7 -28.22 -19.58 -25.03
N VAL A 8 -29.01 -19.68 -23.95
CA VAL A 8 -29.46 -18.50 -23.19
C VAL A 8 -28.28 -17.74 -22.58
N PHE A 9 -27.32 -18.44 -21.99
CA PHE A 9 -26.10 -17.83 -21.46
C PHE A 9 -25.26 -17.15 -22.56
N GLN A 10 -25.13 -17.77 -23.74
CA GLN A 10 -24.42 -17.16 -24.86
C GLN A 10 -25.06 -15.86 -25.35
N THR A 11 -26.39 -15.79 -25.40
CA THR A 11 -27.10 -14.54 -25.76
C THR A 11 -26.84 -13.44 -24.73
N GLN A 12 -26.99 -13.75 -23.44
CA GLN A 12 -26.73 -12.77 -22.37
C GLN A 12 -25.28 -12.29 -22.37
N VAL A 13 -24.32 -13.16 -22.64
CA VAL A 13 -22.90 -12.80 -22.73
C VAL A 13 -22.64 -11.88 -23.92
N LYS A 14 -23.28 -12.11 -25.07
CA LYS A 14 -23.18 -11.21 -26.22
C LYS A 14 -23.75 -9.83 -25.92
N GLU A 15 -24.84 -9.74 -25.14
CA GLU A 15 -25.38 -8.46 -24.68
C GLU A 15 -24.43 -7.76 -23.70
N ILE A 16 -23.92 -8.49 -22.71
CA ILE A 16 -22.94 -8.00 -21.73
C ILE A 16 -21.65 -7.50 -22.40
N LEU A 17 -21.23 -8.11 -23.50
CA LEU A 17 -20.02 -7.73 -24.24
C LEU A 17 -20.31 -6.88 -25.48
N GLY A 18 -21.56 -6.50 -25.72
CA GLY A 18 -22.00 -5.68 -26.85
C GLY A 18 -21.58 -4.21 -26.74
N LEU A 19 -22.11 -3.35 -27.61
CA LEU A 19 -21.81 -1.91 -27.58
C LEU A 19 -22.50 -1.18 -26.42
N ASP A 20 -23.68 -1.64 -26.01
CA ASP A 20 -24.39 -1.08 -24.86
C ASP A 20 -23.69 -1.46 -23.55
N LEU A 21 -23.44 -0.47 -22.69
CA LEU A 21 -22.79 -0.67 -21.39
C LEU A 21 -23.78 -1.11 -20.32
N SER A 22 -25.08 -0.82 -20.49
CA SER A 22 -26.13 -1.07 -19.50
C SER A 22 -26.16 -2.52 -18.99
N PRO A 23 -26.05 -3.56 -19.84
CA PRO A 23 -26.05 -4.94 -19.38
C PRO A 23 -24.84 -5.28 -18.50
N LEU A 24 -23.68 -4.67 -18.76
CA LEU A 24 -22.50 -4.84 -17.92
C LEU A 24 -22.65 -4.09 -16.59
N GLU A 25 -23.24 -2.89 -16.59
CA GLU A 25 -23.56 -2.18 -15.34
C GLU A 25 -24.57 -2.94 -14.46
N THR A 26 -25.58 -3.56 -15.07
CA THR A 26 -26.53 -4.44 -14.38
C THR A 26 -25.81 -5.66 -13.81
N LEU A 27 -24.91 -6.27 -14.57
CA LEU A 27 -24.09 -7.38 -14.07
C LEU A 27 -23.27 -6.96 -12.84
N LEU A 28 -22.61 -5.80 -12.88
CA LEU A 28 -21.83 -5.27 -11.76
C LEU A 28 -22.72 -5.02 -10.53
N THR A 29 -23.92 -4.48 -10.73
CA THR A 29 -24.88 -4.24 -9.65
C THR A 29 -25.34 -5.56 -9.03
N ASN A 30 -25.60 -6.58 -9.85
CA ASN A 30 -26.04 -7.91 -9.39
C ASN A 30 -24.95 -8.70 -8.66
N LEU A 31 -23.68 -8.30 -8.78
CA LEU A 31 -22.57 -8.92 -8.04
C LEU A 31 -22.47 -8.40 -6.59
N ASP A 32 -23.14 -7.30 -6.26
CA ASP A 32 -23.11 -6.73 -4.91
C ASP A 32 -23.72 -7.70 -3.88
N SER A 33 -23.09 -7.76 -2.71
CA SER A 33 -23.55 -8.48 -1.53
C SER A 33 -24.95 -8.06 -1.03
N SER A 34 -25.40 -6.86 -1.40
CA SER A 34 -26.74 -6.36 -1.09
C SER A 34 -27.86 -7.07 -1.87
N GLN A 35 -27.52 -7.79 -2.95
CA GLN A 35 -28.50 -8.41 -3.84
C GLN A 35 -28.92 -9.81 -3.38
N PRO A 36 -30.12 -10.28 -3.78
CA PRO A 36 -30.55 -11.65 -3.52
C PRO A 36 -29.52 -12.69 -4.01
N LEU A 37 -29.27 -13.73 -3.19
CA LEU A 37 -28.28 -14.78 -3.45
C LEU A 37 -28.44 -15.42 -4.85
N ALA A 38 -29.68 -15.59 -5.32
CA ALA A 38 -29.97 -16.15 -6.63
C ALA A 38 -29.52 -15.25 -7.80
N LEU A 39 -29.65 -13.92 -7.66
CA LEU A 39 -29.15 -12.97 -8.66
C LEU A 39 -27.63 -12.90 -8.63
N GLN A 40 -27.04 -12.93 -7.44
CA GLN A 40 -25.59 -12.93 -7.27
C GLN A 40 -24.94 -14.19 -7.86
N SER A 41 -25.49 -15.37 -7.60
CA SER A 41 -24.96 -16.63 -8.15
C SER A 41 -25.09 -16.70 -9.68
N HIS A 42 -26.20 -16.20 -10.23
CA HIS A 42 -26.37 -16.06 -11.69
C HIS A 42 -25.36 -15.08 -12.29
N ALA A 43 -25.17 -13.91 -11.68
CA ALA A 43 -24.19 -12.92 -12.13
C ALA A 43 -22.74 -13.44 -12.05
N GLN A 44 -22.39 -14.18 -11.00
CA GLN A 44 -21.08 -14.83 -10.87
C GLN A 44 -20.86 -15.88 -11.96
N THR A 45 -21.89 -16.65 -12.31
CA THR A 45 -21.83 -17.63 -13.40
C THR A 45 -21.60 -16.95 -14.74
N LEU A 46 -22.36 -15.88 -15.03
CA LEU A 46 -22.17 -15.07 -16.24
C LEU A 46 -20.78 -14.45 -16.32
N LEU A 47 -20.28 -13.90 -15.21
CA LEU A 47 -18.93 -13.34 -15.14
C LEU A 47 -17.87 -14.40 -15.43
N THR A 48 -18.03 -15.60 -14.85
CA THR A 48 -17.12 -16.73 -15.07
C THR A 48 -17.11 -17.13 -16.55
N PHE A 49 -18.28 -17.17 -17.18
CA PHE A 49 -18.40 -17.47 -18.61
C PHE A 49 -17.76 -16.38 -19.50
N CYS A 50 -17.96 -15.10 -19.17
CA CYS A 50 -17.31 -13.99 -19.87
C CYS A 50 -15.78 -14.08 -19.75
N LYS A 51 -15.30 -14.38 -18.54
CA LYS A 51 -13.88 -14.53 -18.23
C LYS A 51 -13.24 -15.68 -19.02
N THR A 52 -13.91 -16.83 -19.13
CA THR A 52 -13.35 -18.01 -19.82
C THR A 52 -13.37 -17.87 -21.32
N HIS A 53 -14.45 -17.35 -21.90
CA HIS A 53 -14.64 -17.33 -23.34
C HIS A 53 -14.21 -16.03 -24.01
N ASN A 54 -14.27 -14.89 -23.30
CA ASN A 54 -14.03 -13.56 -23.87
C ASN A 54 -13.26 -12.64 -22.90
N PRO A 55 -12.08 -13.06 -22.39
CA PRO A 55 -11.33 -12.29 -21.39
C PRO A 55 -10.91 -10.90 -21.88
N ASN A 56 -10.62 -10.75 -23.18
CA ASN A 56 -10.16 -9.50 -23.78
C ASN A 56 -11.28 -8.44 -23.77
N SER A 57 -12.44 -8.79 -24.34
CA SER A 57 -13.60 -7.90 -24.43
C SER A 57 -14.10 -7.51 -23.05
N LEU A 58 -14.12 -8.47 -22.10
CA LEU A 58 -14.50 -8.19 -20.72
C LEU A 58 -13.56 -7.16 -20.08
N SER A 59 -12.24 -7.37 -20.20
CA SER A 59 -11.23 -6.49 -19.59
C SER A 59 -11.28 -5.07 -20.18
N LEU A 60 -11.40 -4.94 -21.51
CA LEU A 60 -11.52 -3.64 -22.17
C LEU A 60 -12.80 -2.91 -21.78
N LYS A 61 -13.93 -3.62 -21.72
CA LYS A 61 -15.22 -3.00 -21.40
C LYS A 61 -15.29 -2.51 -19.95
N LEU A 62 -14.68 -3.26 -19.02
CA LEU A 62 -14.50 -2.82 -17.63
C LEU A 62 -13.57 -1.61 -17.51
N ALA A 63 -12.44 -1.61 -18.24
CA ALA A 63 -11.54 -0.47 -18.28
C ALA A 63 -12.24 0.77 -18.86
N PHE A 64 -13.07 0.59 -19.89
CA PHE A 64 -13.86 1.67 -20.46
C PHE A 64 -14.89 2.23 -19.47
N LEU A 65 -15.68 1.36 -18.81
CA LEU A 65 -16.66 1.77 -17.79
C LEU A 65 -16.02 2.56 -16.65
N LEU A 66 -14.84 2.12 -16.21
CA LEU A 66 -14.04 2.81 -15.22
C LEU A 66 -13.76 4.28 -15.62
N CYS A 67 -13.43 4.56 -16.88
CA CYS A 67 -13.12 5.91 -17.33
C CYS A 67 -14.36 6.74 -17.73
N SER A 68 -15.42 6.10 -18.23
CA SER A 68 -16.56 6.79 -18.85
C SER A 68 -17.77 6.95 -17.93
N SER A 69 -17.90 6.14 -16.87
CA SER A 69 -19.09 6.17 -16.03
C SER A 69 -19.10 7.37 -15.06
N HIS A 70 -20.23 8.08 -15.02
CA HIS A 70 -20.48 9.16 -14.07
C HIS A 70 -20.76 8.62 -12.64
N ARG A 71 -21.15 7.35 -12.52
CA ARG A 71 -21.52 6.71 -11.24
C ARG A 71 -20.28 6.18 -10.53
N ILE A 72 -20.05 6.64 -9.29
CA ILE A 72 -18.94 6.18 -8.46
C ILE A 72 -18.99 4.67 -8.24
N ASP A 73 -20.16 4.10 -7.96
CA ASP A 73 -20.30 2.66 -7.68
C ASP A 73 -19.91 1.81 -8.88
N THR A 74 -20.30 2.24 -10.09
CA THR A 74 -19.91 1.56 -11.34
C THR A 74 -18.40 1.62 -11.55
N ARG A 75 -17.77 2.80 -11.34
CA ARG A 75 -16.30 2.94 -11.45
C ARG A 75 -15.58 2.08 -10.42
N LEU A 76 -16.06 2.08 -9.18
CA LEU A 76 -15.50 1.29 -8.08
C LEU A 76 -15.60 -0.22 -8.35
N ALA A 77 -16.78 -0.70 -8.76
CA ALA A 77 -17.00 -2.10 -9.11
C ALA A 77 -16.16 -2.52 -10.32
N SER A 78 -16.06 -1.66 -11.33
CA SER A 78 -15.23 -1.90 -12.51
C SER A 78 -13.74 -1.97 -12.15
N ALA A 79 -13.22 -1.02 -11.37
CA ALA A 79 -11.82 -1.03 -10.92
C ALA A 79 -11.50 -2.28 -10.09
N THR A 80 -12.37 -2.62 -9.13
CA THR A 80 -12.19 -3.77 -8.24
C THR A 80 -12.17 -5.07 -9.03
N LEU A 81 -13.12 -5.23 -9.96
CA LEU A 81 -13.23 -6.43 -10.76
C LEU A 81 -12.07 -6.54 -11.74
N LEU A 82 -11.66 -5.43 -12.37
CA LEU A 82 -10.50 -5.38 -13.24
C LEU A 82 -9.21 -5.75 -12.48
N CYS A 83 -9.02 -5.22 -11.27
CA CYS A 83 -7.94 -5.60 -10.37
C CYS A 83 -7.90 -7.11 -10.15
N ARG A 84 -9.03 -7.70 -9.72
CA ARG A 84 -9.14 -9.15 -9.49
C ARG A 84 -8.93 -9.98 -10.76
N LEU A 85 -9.26 -9.47 -11.95
CA LEU A 85 -9.05 -10.19 -13.19
C LEU A 85 -7.59 -10.16 -13.64
N LEU A 86 -6.95 -9.00 -13.56
CA LEU A 86 -5.65 -8.78 -14.19
C LEU A 86 -4.48 -9.15 -13.29
N THR A 87 -4.59 -8.94 -11.97
CA THR A 87 -3.44 -9.03 -11.06
C THR A 87 -3.27 -10.43 -10.44
N PRO A 88 -2.06 -10.75 -9.89
CA PRO A 88 -1.79 -12.02 -9.21
C PRO A 88 -2.73 -12.33 -8.04
N ALA A 89 -3.29 -11.30 -7.39
CA ALA A 89 -4.23 -11.47 -6.28
C ALA A 89 -5.56 -12.14 -6.66
N GLY A 90 -5.83 -12.31 -7.96
CA GLY A 90 -7.03 -12.99 -8.44
C GLY A 90 -6.74 -13.94 -9.59
N SER A 91 -7.23 -13.59 -10.78
CA SER A 91 -7.22 -14.50 -11.93
C SER A 91 -5.94 -14.43 -12.75
N HIS A 92 -5.12 -13.40 -12.53
CA HIS A 92 -3.85 -13.20 -13.21
C HIS A 92 -3.95 -13.34 -14.74
N LEU A 93 -4.95 -12.69 -15.34
CA LEU A 93 -5.18 -12.76 -16.78
C LEU A 93 -4.21 -11.90 -17.58
N TRP A 94 -3.53 -10.94 -16.95
CA TRP A 94 -2.69 -9.97 -17.63
C TRP A 94 -1.72 -10.58 -18.66
N PRO A 95 -0.93 -11.63 -18.35
CA PRO A 95 0.03 -12.20 -19.30
C PRO A 95 -0.63 -12.92 -20.48
N ARG A 96 -1.91 -13.29 -20.34
CA ARG A 96 -2.68 -14.03 -21.36
C ARG A 96 -3.42 -13.11 -22.32
N LEU A 97 -3.50 -11.82 -22.02
CA LEU A 97 -4.14 -10.83 -22.90
C LEU A 97 -3.23 -10.52 -24.10
N PRO A 98 -3.79 -10.31 -25.30
CA PRO A 98 -3.04 -9.83 -26.45
C PRO A 98 -2.37 -8.48 -26.16
N LYS A 99 -1.20 -8.23 -26.76
CA LYS A 99 -0.44 -7.01 -26.50
C LYS A 99 -1.20 -5.73 -26.82
N ILE A 100 -2.06 -5.76 -27.85
CA ILE A 100 -2.94 -4.65 -28.21
C ILE A 100 -3.88 -4.31 -27.04
N THR A 101 -4.54 -5.33 -26.48
CA THR A 101 -5.42 -5.18 -25.32
C THR A 101 -4.67 -4.68 -24.09
N GLN A 102 -3.47 -5.22 -23.83
CA GLN A 102 -2.63 -4.71 -22.74
C GLN A 102 -2.30 -3.23 -22.92
N ASN A 103 -1.90 -2.81 -24.11
CA ASN A 103 -1.55 -1.41 -24.41
C ASN A 103 -2.74 -0.46 -24.26
N GLU A 104 -3.92 -0.89 -24.69
CA GLU A 104 -5.15 -0.11 -24.53
C GLU A 104 -5.54 0.03 -23.05
N ILE A 105 -5.48 -1.05 -22.28
CA ILE A 105 -5.73 -1.01 -20.82
C ILE A 105 -4.71 -0.08 -20.13
N LYS A 106 -3.42 -0.19 -20.42
CA LYS A 106 -2.39 0.71 -19.87
C LYS A 106 -2.75 2.19 -20.12
N SER A 107 -3.14 2.50 -21.35
CA SER A 107 -3.51 3.86 -21.75
C SER A 107 -4.75 4.36 -21.00
N ILE A 108 -5.78 3.52 -20.88
CA ILE A 108 -7.02 3.86 -20.15
C ILE A 108 -6.73 4.08 -18.66
N LEU A 109 -5.93 3.22 -18.02
CA LEU A 109 -5.60 3.33 -16.60
C LEU A 109 -4.88 4.65 -16.29
N LEU A 110 -3.85 5.01 -17.08
CA LEU A 110 -3.13 6.29 -16.91
C LEU A 110 -4.03 7.50 -17.20
N ALA A 111 -4.93 7.41 -18.18
CA ALA A 111 -5.87 8.49 -18.50
C ALA A 111 -7.00 8.65 -17.48
N SER A 112 -7.26 7.62 -16.65
CA SER A 112 -8.32 7.61 -15.65
C SER A 112 -7.92 8.37 -14.38
N LEU A 113 -6.67 8.25 -13.93
CA LEU A 113 -6.20 8.85 -12.67
C LEU A 113 -6.39 10.38 -12.61
N PRO A 114 -6.01 11.17 -13.64
CA PRO A 114 -6.22 12.62 -13.61
C PRO A 114 -7.69 13.05 -13.57
N LYS A 115 -8.62 12.17 -13.99
CA LYS A 115 -10.07 12.46 -14.05
C LYS A 115 -10.82 11.98 -12.82
N GLU A 116 -10.16 11.29 -11.90
CA GLU A 116 -10.82 10.68 -10.75
C GLU A 116 -10.96 11.66 -9.58
N PHE A 117 -12.14 11.65 -8.97
CA PHE A 117 -12.49 12.50 -7.82
C PHE A 117 -12.68 11.69 -6.52
N SER A 118 -12.77 10.36 -6.64
CA SER A 118 -12.91 9.45 -5.52
C SER A 118 -11.56 8.84 -5.12
N ARG A 119 -11.07 9.19 -3.93
CA ARG A 119 -9.86 8.56 -3.34
C ARG A 119 -9.97 7.04 -3.25
N LYS A 120 -11.18 6.49 -3.06
CA LYS A 120 -11.42 5.04 -3.03
C LYS A 120 -11.12 4.39 -4.39
N VAL A 121 -11.61 4.98 -5.47
CA VAL A 121 -11.36 4.47 -6.83
C VAL A 121 -9.89 4.66 -7.19
N ALA A 122 -9.32 5.84 -6.91
CA ALA A 122 -7.91 6.13 -7.15
C ALA A 122 -6.98 5.12 -6.45
N LYS A 123 -7.27 4.74 -5.19
CA LYS A 123 -6.50 3.72 -4.47
C LYS A 123 -6.50 2.36 -5.19
N ILE A 124 -7.66 1.92 -5.69
CA ILE A 124 -7.75 0.65 -6.44
C ILE A 124 -6.99 0.74 -7.76
N LEU A 125 -7.05 1.87 -8.45
CA LEU A 125 -6.27 2.11 -9.66
C LEU A 125 -4.77 2.07 -9.38
N CYS A 126 -4.32 2.72 -8.31
CA CYS A 126 -2.92 2.67 -7.89
C CYS A 126 -2.48 1.23 -7.62
N ASN A 127 -3.28 0.43 -6.93
CA ASN A 127 -2.96 -0.99 -6.69
C ASN A 127 -2.87 -1.78 -8.00
N LEU A 128 -3.87 -1.66 -8.88
CA LEU A 128 -3.88 -2.34 -10.18
C LEU A 128 -2.66 -1.95 -11.04
N ILE A 129 -2.37 -0.65 -11.14
CA ILE A 129 -1.21 -0.14 -11.90
C ILE A 129 0.10 -0.61 -11.25
N SER A 130 0.19 -0.61 -9.92
CA SER A 130 1.39 -1.09 -9.20
C SER A 130 1.63 -2.57 -9.45
N ASP A 131 0.61 -3.41 -9.30
CA ASP A 131 0.71 -4.87 -9.50
C ASP A 131 1.17 -5.21 -10.92
N ILE A 132 0.54 -4.58 -11.93
CA ILE A 132 0.95 -4.76 -13.33
C ILE A 132 2.37 -4.21 -13.54
N GLY A 133 2.65 -3.01 -13.02
CA GLY A 133 3.93 -2.33 -13.17
C GLY A 133 5.11 -3.15 -12.63
N LEU A 134 4.96 -3.72 -11.43
CA LEU A 134 5.97 -4.58 -10.80
C LEU A 134 6.31 -5.81 -11.66
N GLU A 135 5.34 -6.38 -12.38
CA GLU A 135 5.53 -7.57 -13.22
C GLU A 135 6.25 -7.25 -14.55
N ILE A 136 6.05 -6.04 -15.09
CA ILE A 136 6.48 -5.69 -16.45
C ILE A 136 7.61 -4.65 -16.51
N PHE A 137 7.91 -3.95 -15.42
CA PHE A 137 9.02 -3.00 -15.36
C PHE A 137 10.40 -3.60 -15.62
N PRO A 138 10.76 -4.80 -15.12
CA PRO A 138 12.04 -5.42 -15.46
C PRO A 138 12.25 -5.63 -16.97
N ARG A 139 11.17 -5.62 -17.76
CA ARG A 139 11.17 -5.79 -19.22
C ARG A 139 10.98 -4.47 -19.99
N ASN A 140 10.89 -3.34 -19.27
CA ASN A 140 10.64 -2.01 -19.82
C ASN A 140 9.40 -1.95 -20.74
N GLU A 141 8.33 -2.68 -20.41
CA GLU A 141 7.14 -2.77 -21.27
C GLU A 141 6.07 -1.68 -20.99
N TRP A 142 6.38 -0.73 -20.11
CA TRP A 142 5.49 0.39 -19.76
C TRP A 142 6.25 1.69 -19.46
N PRO A 143 7.03 2.22 -20.41
CA PRO A 143 7.79 3.47 -20.23
C PRO A 143 6.88 4.67 -19.90
N GLU A 144 5.65 4.67 -20.43
CA GLU A 144 4.69 5.77 -20.25
C GLU A 144 4.27 5.98 -18.78
N LEU A 145 4.39 4.93 -17.95
CA LEU A 145 4.10 5.01 -16.53
C LEU A 145 5.13 5.90 -15.81
N LEU A 146 6.42 5.76 -16.10
CA LEU A 146 7.45 6.63 -15.52
C LEU A 146 7.24 8.10 -15.90
N ASP A 147 6.96 8.36 -17.18
CA ASP A 147 6.65 9.72 -17.65
C ASP A 147 5.40 10.30 -17.00
N PHE A 148 4.38 9.47 -16.77
CA PHE A 148 3.19 9.87 -16.03
C PHE A 148 3.52 10.24 -14.59
N LEU A 149 4.34 9.44 -13.91
CA LEU A 149 4.70 9.64 -12.51
C LEU A 149 5.49 10.95 -12.30
N PHE A 150 6.53 11.18 -13.10
CA PHE A 150 7.32 12.42 -13.00
C PHE A 150 6.49 13.67 -13.34
N ARG A 151 5.62 13.62 -14.35
CA ARG A 151 4.72 14.74 -14.66
C ARG A 151 3.75 15.03 -13.53
N SER A 152 3.20 13.99 -12.91
CA SER A 152 2.20 14.13 -11.84
C SER A 152 2.77 14.76 -10.56
N LEU A 153 4.08 14.66 -10.33
CA LEU A 153 4.77 15.34 -9.22
C LEU A 153 5.13 16.80 -9.53
N GLY A 154 5.18 17.21 -10.80
CA GLY A 154 5.68 18.52 -11.23
C GLY A 154 4.65 19.65 -11.19
N HIS A 155 3.40 19.38 -10.85
CA HIS A 155 2.34 20.40 -10.85
C HIS A 155 2.21 21.10 -9.49
N ASP A 156 2.29 22.44 -9.48
CA ASP A 156 2.05 23.25 -8.28
C ASP A 156 0.58 23.15 -7.84
N SER A 157 0.36 22.73 -6.60
CA SER A 157 -0.93 22.26 -6.07
C SER A 157 -1.93 23.39 -5.80
N PHE A 158 -2.95 23.56 -6.66
CA PHE A 158 -4.19 24.26 -6.33
C PHE A 158 -5.41 23.43 -6.74
N GLY A 159 -6.12 22.81 -5.78
CA GLY A 159 -7.42 22.14 -5.98
C GLY A 159 -7.50 20.67 -5.51
N SER A 160 -8.68 20.24 -5.05
CA SER A 160 -8.94 18.90 -4.47
C SER A 160 -8.60 17.73 -5.40
N GLN A 161 -8.94 17.83 -6.68
CA GLN A 161 -8.62 16.81 -7.70
C GLN A 161 -7.10 16.66 -7.91
N LEU A 162 -6.37 17.77 -7.83
CA LEU A 162 -4.92 17.76 -7.99
C LEU A 162 -4.22 17.09 -6.79
N HIS A 163 -4.79 17.22 -5.58
CA HIS A 163 -4.31 16.48 -4.41
C HIS A 163 -4.48 14.96 -4.56
N ILE A 164 -5.56 14.47 -5.19
CA ILE A 164 -5.76 13.03 -5.45
C ILE A 164 -4.76 12.51 -6.48
N LEU A 165 -4.51 13.27 -7.55
CA LEU A 165 -3.52 12.90 -8.56
C LEU A 165 -2.10 12.88 -7.95
N GLN A 166 -1.77 13.89 -7.15
CA GLN A 166 -0.49 13.96 -6.45
C GLN A 166 -0.34 12.78 -5.47
N GLU A 167 -1.35 12.50 -4.63
CA GLU A 167 -1.39 11.32 -3.76
C GLU A 167 -1.20 10.02 -4.56
N SER A 168 -1.89 9.87 -5.69
CA SER A 168 -1.82 8.68 -6.54
C SER A 168 -0.41 8.46 -7.08
N ALA A 169 0.25 9.52 -7.56
CA ALA A 169 1.62 9.46 -8.05
C ALA A 169 2.60 9.05 -6.94
N LEU A 170 2.47 9.62 -5.73
CA LEU A 170 3.29 9.28 -4.58
C LEU A 170 3.10 7.82 -4.14
N VAL A 171 1.84 7.33 -4.10
CA VAL A 171 1.52 5.94 -3.80
C VAL A 171 2.13 4.99 -4.85
N LEU A 172 2.00 5.32 -6.14
CA LEU A 172 2.61 4.53 -7.20
C LEU A 172 4.13 4.50 -7.10
N PHE A 173 4.78 5.64 -6.84
CA PHE A 173 6.22 5.69 -6.60
C PHE A 173 6.63 4.79 -5.44
N SER A 174 5.93 4.91 -4.30
CA SER A 174 6.13 4.06 -3.13
C SER A 174 6.05 2.59 -3.49
N ASN A 175 4.96 2.14 -4.13
CA ASN A 175 4.74 0.73 -4.42
C ASN A 175 5.71 0.16 -5.46
N LEU A 176 6.12 0.97 -6.43
CA LEU A 176 7.00 0.56 -7.53
C LEU A 176 8.48 0.64 -7.17
N SER A 177 8.85 1.37 -6.10
CA SER A 177 10.23 1.59 -5.66
C SER A 177 11.13 0.34 -5.68
N PRO A 178 10.69 -0.87 -5.26
CA PRO A 178 11.53 -2.06 -5.29
C PRO A 178 12.05 -2.45 -6.69
N LYS A 179 11.34 -2.05 -7.76
CA LYS A 179 11.75 -2.29 -9.16
C LYS A 179 12.28 -1.05 -9.86
N LEU A 180 12.04 0.14 -9.31
CA LEU A 180 12.57 1.39 -9.84
C LEU A 180 14.07 1.54 -9.58
N GLY A 181 14.60 0.91 -8.53
CA GLY A 181 16.03 0.95 -8.20
C GLY A 181 16.94 0.38 -9.30
N ASP A 182 16.41 -0.54 -10.09
CA ASP A 182 17.13 -1.17 -11.21
C ASP A 182 17.09 -0.34 -12.51
N ILE A 183 16.40 0.82 -12.50
CA ILE A 183 16.20 1.66 -13.68
C ILE A 183 17.10 2.91 -13.60
N ASP A 184 18.14 2.95 -14.42
CA ASP A 184 19.16 4.02 -14.45
C ASP A 184 18.57 5.44 -14.51
N ILE A 185 17.50 5.63 -15.28
CA ILE A 185 16.83 6.94 -15.44
C ILE A 185 16.32 7.46 -14.09
N VAL A 186 15.83 6.56 -13.23
CA VAL A 186 15.33 6.93 -11.90
C VAL A 186 16.50 7.36 -11.02
N PHE A 187 17.62 6.61 -11.05
CA PHE A 187 18.82 6.94 -10.30
C PHE A 187 19.34 8.36 -10.62
N HIS A 188 19.36 8.75 -11.90
CA HIS A 188 19.77 10.10 -12.32
C HIS A 188 18.76 11.21 -11.96
N ARG A 189 17.54 10.86 -11.55
CA ARG A 189 16.47 11.80 -11.20
C ARG A 189 16.05 11.74 -9.74
N VAL A 190 16.79 11.04 -8.88
CA VAL A 190 16.50 10.94 -7.44
C VAL A 190 16.39 12.32 -6.79
N ASP A 191 17.14 13.31 -7.26
CA ASP A 191 17.09 14.68 -6.72
C ASP A 191 15.75 15.37 -6.96
N LEU A 192 15.11 15.10 -8.10
CA LEU A 192 13.78 15.61 -8.38
C LEU A 192 12.74 14.94 -7.48
N LEU A 193 12.88 13.63 -7.24
CA LEU A 193 12.00 12.90 -6.33
C LEU A 193 12.16 13.41 -4.90
N HIS A 194 13.40 13.62 -4.46
CA HIS A 194 13.71 14.16 -3.15
C HIS A 194 13.02 15.51 -2.90
N LEU A 195 13.21 16.48 -3.80
CA LEU A 195 12.58 17.80 -3.67
C LEU A 195 11.05 17.71 -3.72
N ALA A 196 10.49 16.87 -4.60
CA ALA A 196 9.05 16.69 -4.71
C ALA A 196 8.45 16.07 -3.44
N PHE A 197 9.13 15.10 -2.81
CA PHE A 197 8.64 14.45 -1.60
C PHE A 197 8.72 15.38 -0.39
N LEU A 198 9.80 16.13 -0.23
CA LEU A 198 9.90 17.18 0.80
C LEU A 198 8.75 18.19 0.68
N LYS A 199 8.54 18.72 -0.53
CA LYS A 199 7.45 19.67 -0.78
C LYS A 199 6.07 19.07 -0.48
N SER A 200 5.88 17.79 -0.77
CA SER A 200 4.60 17.10 -0.55
C SER A 200 4.34 16.73 0.92
N MET A 201 5.37 16.69 1.76
CA MET A 201 5.25 16.50 3.22
C MET A 201 5.00 17.80 3.98
N ASP A 202 5.13 18.96 3.33
CA ASP A 202 4.92 20.28 3.94
C ASP A 202 3.56 20.40 4.62
N SER A 203 3.50 21.15 5.71
CA SER A 203 2.30 21.29 6.54
C SER A 203 1.14 22.00 5.83
N SER A 204 1.40 22.70 4.72
CA SER A 204 0.35 23.27 3.85
C SER A 204 -0.36 22.23 2.98
N CYS A 205 0.22 21.03 2.80
CA CYS A 205 -0.40 19.96 2.03
C CYS A 205 -1.48 19.21 2.83
N ALA A 206 -2.44 18.62 2.11
CA ALA A 206 -3.44 17.75 2.73
C ALA A 206 -2.78 16.51 3.38
N SER A 207 -3.25 16.11 4.57
CA SER A 207 -2.65 15.01 5.34
C SER A 207 -2.44 13.72 4.55
N HIS A 208 -3.38 13.35 3.68
CA HIS A 208 -3.23 12.14 2.87
C HIS A 208 -2.09 12.23 1.84
N VAL A 209 -1.83 13.42 1.27
CA VAL A 209 -0.69 13.66 0.38
C VAL A 209 0.60 13.57 1.19
N ARG A 210 0.61 14.16 2.38
CA ARG A 210 1.77 14.13 3.29
C ARG A 210 2.15 12.72 3.69
N VAL A 211 1.18 11.89 4.05
CA VAL A 211 1.38 10.47 4.37
C VAL A 211 1.86 9.67 3.16
N ALA A 212 1.30 9.91 1.97
CA ALA A 212 1.77 9.27 0.75
C ALA A 212 3.23 9.66 0.41
N ALA A 213 3.59 10.93 0.61
CA ALA A 213 4.95 11.44 0.42
C ALA A 213 5.93 10.89 1.45
N PHE A 214 5.50 10.76 2.70
CA PHE A 214 6.25 10.11 3.77
C PHE A 214 6.61 8.69 3.37
N LYS A 215 5.61 7.89 2.99
CA LYS A 215 5.81 6.50 2.59
C LYS A 215 6.71 6.38 1.36
N ALA A 216 6.52 7.25 0.37
CA ALA A 216 7.40 7.33 -0.79
C ALA A 216 8.84 7.70 -0.41
N SER A 217 9.04 8.56 0.60
CA SER A 217 10.36 8.93 1.11
C SER A 217 11.05 7.76 1.80
N VAL A 218 10.33 7.01 2.65
CA VAL A 218 10.85 5.78 3.25
C VAL A 218 11.29 4.81 2.16
N ASN A 219 10.44 4.54 1.17
CA ASN A 219 10.77 3.60 0.10
C ASN A 219 11.90 4.10 -0.82
N LEU A 220 12.03 5.41 -1.01
CA LEU A 220 13.17 5.99 -1.72
C LEU A 220 14.47 5.74 -0.95
N VAL A 221 14.48 5.89 0.38
CA VAL A 221 15.66 5.55 1.20
C VAL A 221 15.96 4.05 1.16
N VAL A 222 14.93 3.21 1.25
CA VAL A 222 15.07 1.75 1.28
C VAL A 222 15.59 1.18 -0.05
N PHE A 223 15.08 1.66 -1.18
CA PHE A 223 15.34 1.04 -2.48
C PHE A 223 16.20 1.86 -3.44
N LEU A 224 16.25 3.18 -3.32
CA LEU A 224 16.86 4.06 -4.33
C LEU A 224 18.13 4.79 -3.85
N ILE A 225 18.32 4.93 -2.53
CA ILE A 225 19.50 5.61 -1.97
C ILE A 225 20.54 4.60 -1.52
N THR A 226 21.81 4.93 -1.78
CA THR A 226 22.96 4.17 -1.29
C THR A 226 23.54 4.75 0.01
N PRO A 227 24.22 3.94 0.85
CA PRO A 227 24.81 4.43 2.10
C PRO A 227 25.79 5.60 1.93
N SER A 228 26.51 5.68 0.80
CA SER A 228 27.42 6.79 0.49
C SER A 228 26.71 8.13 0.28
N SER A 229 25.39 8.11 0.04
CA SER A 229 24.58 9.29 -0.21
C SER A 229 23.66 9.68 0.96
N TYR A 230 23.68 8.95 2.09
CA TYR A 230 22.77 9.21 3.22
C TYR A 230 22.83 10.64 3.75
N ASP A 231 24.02 11.23 3.84
CA ASP A 231 24.22 12.59 4.36
C ASP A 231 23.45 13.64 3.53
N ARG A 232 23.28 13.39 2.23
CA ARG A 232 22.58 14.29 1.30
C ARG A 232 21.07 14.36 1.54
N PHE A 233 20.50 13.30 2.10
CA PHE A 233 19.04 13.14 2.24
C PHE A 233 18.57 13.20 3.71
N GLN A 234 19.41 13.69 4.63
CA GLN A 234 19.05 13.77 6.06
C GLN A 234 17.89 14.74 6.36
N ASP A 235 17.67 15.72 5.50
CA ASP A 235 16.51 16.60 5.51
C ASP A 235 15.18 15.84 5.36
N LEU A 236 15.14 14.74 4.57
CA LEU A 236 13.98 13.85 4.54
C LEU A 236 13.69 13.24 5.91
N LEU A 237 14.73 12.80 6.64
CA LEU A 237 14.53 12.22 7.98
C LEU A 237 13.93 13.23 8.94
N PHE A 238 14.43 14.47 8.91
CA PHE A 238 13.89 15.54 9.73
C PHE A 238 12.41 15.82 9.40
N GLU A 239 12.08 15.95 8.10
CA GLU A 239 10.71 16.23 7.67
C GLU A 239 9.75 15.06 7.95
N MET A 240 10.23 13.81 7.85
CA MET A 240 9.49 12.63 8.27
C MET A 240 9.16 12.72 9.77
N VAL A 241 10.16 12.85 10.64
CA VAL A 241 9.93 12.91 12.10
C VAL A 241 8.99 14.07 12.46
N LYS A 242 9.19 15.26 11.86
CA LYS A 242 8.29 16.41 12.02
C LYS A 242 6.85 16.07 11.61
N THR A 243 6.66 15.47 10.45
CA THR A 243 5.35 15.06 9.94
C THR A 243 4.65 14.08 10.89
N THR A 244 5.38 13.12 11.45
CA THR A 244 4.85 12.19 12.48
C THR A 244 4.29 12.96 13.68
N PHE A 245 5.04 13.91 14.24
CA PHE A 245 4.58 14.69 15.40
C PHE A 245 3.41 15.61 15.06
N GLU A 246 3.40 16.23 13.88
CA GLU A 246 2.29 17.08 13.46
C GLU A 246 1.00 16.26 13.30
N LEU A 247 1.05 15.07 12.70
CA LEU A 247 -0.11 14.17 12.59
C LEU A 247 -0.62 13.72 13.96
N ILE A 248 0.28 13.42 14.90
CA ILE A 248 -0.07 13.10 16.30
C ILE A 248 -0.76 14.29 16.98
N ASN A 249 -0.23 15.50 16.81
CA ASN A 249 -0.78 16.71 17.43
C ASN A 249 -2.11 17.15 16.81
N MET A 250 -2.35 16.81 15.54
CA MET A 250 -3.63 17.01 14.85
C MET A 250 -4.66 15.92 15.16
N GLU A 251 -4.36 14.97 16.05
CA GLU A 251 -5.23 13.84 16.43
C GLU A 251 -5.62 12.95 15.23
N GLN A 252 -4.76 12.88 14.21
CA GLN A 252 -4.98 12.05 13.03
C GLN A 252 -4.42 10.64 13.27
N HIS A 253 -5.05 9.89 14.18
CA HIS A 253 -4.56 8.62 14.70
C HIS A 253 -4.20 7.59 13.62
N GLU A 254 -5.08 7.36 12.64
CA GLU A 254 -4.83 6.40 11.55
C GLU A 254 -3.59 6.77 10.72
N TYR A 255 -3.44 8.06 10.39
CA TYR A 255 -2.28 8.54 9.63
C TYR A 255 -1.01 8.53 10.45
N ALA A 256 -1.07 8.93 11.72
CA ALA A 256 0.06 8.90 12.64
C ALA A 256 0.59 7.47 12.84
N GLN A 257 -0.30 6.50 13.04
CA GLN A 257 0.07 5.09 13.15
C GLN A 257 0.69 4.57 11.85
N SER A 258 0.10 4.87 10.70
CA SER A 258 0.63 4.45 9.40
C SER A 258 2.07 4.95 9.18
N VAL A 259 2.37 6.21 9.49
CA VAL A 259 3.74 6.72 9.29
C VAL A 259 4.73 6.21 10.35
N LEU A 260 4.27 5.87 11.55
CA LEU A 260 5.09 5.19 12.56
C LEU A 260 5.46 3.77 12.11
N GLU A 261 4.50 3.02 11.54
CA GLU A 261 4.74 1.72 10.92
C GLU A 261 5.80 1.82 9.79
N ASP A 262 5.71 2.85 8.94
CA ASP A 262 6.71 3.10 7.89
C ASP A 262 8.11 3.44 8.48
N LEU A 263 8.21 4.14 9.62
CA LEU A 263 9.49 4.37 10.31
C LEU A 263 10.08 3.10 10.92
N ILE A 264 9.23 2.20 11.42
CA ILE A 264 9.67 0.89 11.93
C ILE A 264 10.30 0.08 10.79
N VAL A 265 9.65 0.07 9.60
CA VAL A 265 10.22 -0.54 8.40
C VAL A 265 11.58 0.07 8.04
N LEU A 266 11.71 1.40 8.10
CA LEU A 266 12.99 2.08 7.84
C LEU A 266 14.07 1.68 8.84
N ALA A 267 13.73 1.59 10.13
CA ALA A 267 14.65 1.17 11.19
C ALA A 267 15.11 -0.28 11.02
N ALA A 268 14.23 -1.18 10.58
CA ALA A 268 14.55 -2.58 10.32
C ALA A 268 15.44 -2.76 9.07
N THR A 269 15.22 -1.96 8.03
CA THR A 269 15.81 -2.20 6.71
C THR A 269 17.07 -1.35 6.43
N LYS A 270 17.08 -0.08 6.83
CA LYS A 270 18.18 0.87 6.61
C LYS A 270 18.52 1.67 7.87
N PRO A 271 18.83 1.03 9.00
CA PRO A 271 19.16 1.70 10.26
C PRO A 271 20.31 2.71 10.13
N GLY A 272 21.27 2.45 9.23
CA GLY A 272 22.38 3.36 8.96
C GLY A 272 21.97 4.77 8.54
N PHE A 273 20.79 4.93 7.93
CA PHE A 273 20.26 6.24 7.55
C PHE A 273 19.91 7.10 8.76
N LEU A 274 19.56 6.47 9.89
CA LEU A 274 19.22 7.14 11.15
C LEU A 274 20.45 7.58 11.94
N ARG A 275 21.66 7.13 11.56
CA ARG A 275 22.87 7.20 12.39
C ARG A 275 23.18 8.59 12.93
N VAL A 276 23.04 9.63 12.11
CA VAL A 276 23.39 11.01 12.48
C VAL A 276 22.44 11.55 13.55
N HIS A 277 21.17 11.15 13.51
CA HIS A 277 20.10 11.68 14.36
C HIS A 277 19.49 10.65 15.30
N VAL A 278 20.12 9.47 15.46
CA VAL A 278 19.55 8.34 16.18
C VAL A 278 19.14 8.69 17.61
N ALA A 279 19.95 9.49 18.31
CA ALA A 279 19.64 9.95 19.67
C ALA A 279 18.33 10.75 19.71
N THR A 280 18.16 11.68 18.76
CA THR A 280 16.98 12.54 18.65
C THR A 280 15.75 11.72 18.25
N VAL A 281 15.87 10.83 17.26
CA VAL A 281 14.74 10.01 16.80
C VAL A 281 14.27 9.06 17.91
N VAL A 282 15.19 8.38 18.61
CA VAL A 282 14.84 7.49 19.73
C VAL A 282 14.21 8.27 20.88
N ASP A 283 14.76 9.43 21.26
CA ASP A 283 14.17 10.30 22.28
C ASP A 283 12.73 10.72 21.91
N SER A 284 12.53 11.08 20.65
CA SER A 284 11.23 11.41 20.09
C SER A 284 10.23 10.24 20.21
N MET A 285 10.61 9.02 19.84
CA MET A 285 9.70 7.87 19.94
C MET A 285 9.38 7.48 21.38
N LEU A 286 10.34 7.62 22.30
CA LEU A 286 10.08 7.44 23.73
C LEU A 286 9.11 8.50 24.29
N LYS A 287 9.19 9.76 23.82
CA LYS A 287 8.21 10.80 24.19
C LYS A 287 6.80 10.48 23.69
N VAL A 288 6.67 9.92 22.49
CA VAL A 288 5.37 9.44 21.97
C VAL A 288 4.83 8.35 22.89
N ALA A 289 5.66 7.36 23.22
CA ALA A 289 5.26 6.23 24.05
C ALA A 289 4.90 6.61 25.51
N GLU A 290 5.52 7.66 26.06
CA GLU A 290 5.21 8.17 27.41
C GLU A 290 3.93 9.01 27.50
N LYS A 291 3.43 9.52 26.36
CA LYS A 291 2.28 10.42 26.35
C LYS A 291 0.99 9.63 26.54
N VAL A 292 0.57 9.48 27.80
CA VAL A 292 -0.63 8.74 28.22
C VAL A 292 -1.93 9.19 27.51
N SER A 293 -1.99 10.45 27.07
CA SER A 293 -3.14 10.97 26.32
C SER A 293 -3.26 10.42 24.88
N LEU A 294 -2.24 9.74 24.35
CA LEU A 294 -2.29 9.10 23.04
C LEU A 294 -2.90 7.70 23.15
N GLU A 295 -3.52 7.25 22.06
CA GLU A 295 -4.00 5.88 21.91
C GLU A 295 -2.90 4.86 22.17
N GLU A 296 -3.28 3.74 22.77
CA GLU A 296 -2.35 2.68 23.13
C GLU A 296 -1.52 2.19 21.95
N LYS A 297 -2.17 1.91 20.79
CA LYS A 297 -1.47 1.49 19.57
C LYS A 297 -0.40 2.50 19.14
N THR A 298 -0.67 3.80 19.23
CA THR A 298 0.30 4.86 18.89
C THR A 298 1.51 4.82 19.82
N ARG A 299 1.28 4.60 21.13
CA ARG A 299 2.36 4.47 22.12
C ARG A 299 3.18 3.20 21.89
N GLN A 300 2.50 2.08 21.62
CA GLN A 300 3.14 0.80 21.32
C GLN A 300 4.04 0.89 20.08
N LEU A 301 3.60 1.54 19.00
CA LEU A 301 4.43 1.75 17.81
C LEU A 301 5.69 2.58 18.10
N GLY A 302 5.61 3.56 18.99
CA GLY A 302 6.79 4.30 19.45
C GLY A 302 7.81 3.40 20.16
N ILE A 303 7.36 2.42 20.93
CA ILE A 303 8.21 1.42 21.59
C ILE A 303 8.77 0.43 20.57
N GLU A 304 7.91 -0.07 19.68
CA GLU A 304 8.25 -1.02 18.62
C GLU A 304 9.40 -0.47 17.77
N PHE A 305 9.35 0.80 17.36
CA PHE A 305 10.46 1.44 16.65
C PHE A 305 11.81 1.29 17.39
N VAL A 306 11.84 1.56 18.70
CA VAL A 306 13.09 1.49 19.48
C VAL A 306 13.56 0.04 19.63
N ILE A 307 12.63 -0.90 19.82
CA ILE A 307 12.94 -2.34 19.90
C ILE A 307 13.48 -2.84 18.56
N THR A 308 12.78 -2.58 17.46
CA THR A 308 13.21 -2.97 16.10
C THR A 308 14.60 -2.44 15.78
N LEU A 309 14.89 -1.17 16.12
CA LEU A 309 16.23 -0.60 15.93
C LEU A 309 17.28 -1.29 16.82
N ALA A 310 16.92 -1.70 18.03
CA ALA A 310 17.83 -2.41 18.94
C ALA A 310 18.08 -3.86 18.52
N GLU A 311 17.11 -4.50 17.85
CA GLU A 311 17.17 -5.88 17.37
C GLU A 311 17.95 -6.03 16.06
N GLU A 312 18.00 -4.97 15.24
CA GLU A 312 18.80 -4.98 14.01
C GLU A 312 20.29 -5.12 14.34
N ARG A 313 20.89 -6.22 13.87
CA ARG A 313 22.17 -6.72 14.38
C ARG A 313 23.39 -6.05 13.77
N GLU A 314 23.31 -5.56 12.54
CA GLU A 314 24.47 -5.04 11.82
C GLU A 314 24.86 -3.63 12.28
N GLN A 315 23.88 -2.74 12.43
CA GLN A 315 24.13 -1.33 12.71
C GLN A 315 23.25 -0.80 13.85
N GLY A 316 21.98 -1.20 13.88
CA GLY A 316 20.96 -0.76 14.84
C GLY A 316 21.39 -0.91 16.28
N CYS A 317 21.68 -2.15 16.69
CA CYS A 317 22.05 -2.49 18.06
C CYS A 317 23.30 -1.70 18.54
N GLY A 318 24.27 -1.48 17.64
CA GLY A 318 25.48 -0.73 17.93
C GLY A 318 25.22 0.77 18.16
N MET A 319 24.21 1.34 17.49
CA MET A 319 23.76 2.71 17.72
C MET A 319 23.01 2.84 19.04
N VAL A 320 22.06 1.92 19.31
CA VAL A 320 21.26 1.96 20.55
C VAL A 320 22.13 1.78 21.79
N ARG A 321 23.14 0.88 21.76
CA ARG A 321 24.10 0.70 22.86
C ARG A 321 24.86 1.98 23.24
N LYS A 322 24.98 2.94 22.34
CA LYS A 322 25.61 4.25 22.60
C LYS A 322 24.67 5.24 23.29
N LEU A 323 23.43 4.85 23.58
CA LEU A 323 22.38 5.69 24.17
C LEU A 323 21.90 5.10 25.52
N PRO A 324 22.79 4.87 26.51
CA PRO A 324 22.45 4.13 27.73
C PRO A 324 21.31 4.78 28.54
N HIS A 325 21.22 6.10 28.57
CA HIS A 325 20.14 6.82 29.25
C HIS A 325 18.76 6.55 28.63
N LEU A 326 18.69 6.41 27.30
CA LEU A 326 17.44 6.12 26.60
C LEU A 326 17.00 4.66 26.80
N ILE A 327 17.96 3.73 26.94
CA ILE A 327 17.66 2.33 27.27
C ILE A 327 17.06 2.20 28.67
N ILE A 328 17.62 2.89 29.67
CA ILE A 328 17.07 2.89 31.04
C ILE A 328 15.65 3.46 31.05
N ARG A 329 15.42 4.52 30.27
CA ARG A 329 14.10 5.13 30.11
C ARG A 329 13.11 4.17 29.44
N LEU A 330 13.52 3.48 28.38
CA LEU A 330 12.72 2.43 27.72
C LEU A 330 12.33 1.34 28.72
N LEU A 331 13.29 0.80 29.50
CA LEU A 331 13.01 -0.23 30.50
C LEU A 331 12.00 0.26 31.54
N SER A 332 12.18 1.49 32.04
CA SER A 332 11.25 2.09 33.00
C SER A 332 9.85 2.24 32.43
N LEU A 333 9.73 2.59 31.14
CA LEU A 333 8.47 2.72 30.44
C LEU A 333 7.79 1.36 30.25
N LEU A 334 8.53 0.34 29.81
CA LEU A 334 8.02 -1.03 29.67
C LEU A 334 7.50 -1.57 31.01
N MET A 335 8.24 -1.38 32.10
CA MET A 335 7.81 -1.78 33.44
C MET A 335 6.51 -1.08 33.87
N LYS A 336 6.33 0.20 33.53
CA LYS A 336 5.07 0.93 33.79
C LYS A 336 3.92 0.36 32.98
N MET A 337 4.14 0.01 31.70
CA MET A 337 3.10 -0.56 30.84
C MET A 337 2.69 -1.96 31.28
N LEU A 338 3.65 -2.79 31.73
CA LEU A 338 3.36 -4.11 32.32
C LEU A 338 2.56 -4.02 33.62
N ALA A 339 2.63 -2.90 34.34
CA ALA A 339 1.89 -2.69 35.57
C ALA A 339 0.45 -2.20 35.36
N VAL A 340 0.04 -1.93 34.11
CA VAL A 340 -1.36 -1.59 33.77
C VAL A 340 -2.14 -2.87 33.58
N ILE A 341 -2.59 -3.46 34.70
CA ILE A 341 -3.47 -4.63 34.71
C ILE A 341 -4.85 -4.14 35.17
N GLU A 342 -5.86 -4.33 34.34
CA GLU A 342 -7.25 -4.05 34.72
C GLU A 342 -7.77 -5.14 35.67
N ASP A 343 -8.51 -4.73 36.70
CA ASP A 343 -9.14 -5.66 37.63
C ASP A 343 -10.39 -6.27 36.98
N ASP A 344 -10.19 -7.36 36.24
CA ASP A 344 -11.28 -8.09 35.60
C ASP A 344 -11.84 -9.17 36.52
N SER A 345 -13.07 -8.97 36.99
CA SER A 345 -13.80 -9.94 37.84
C SER A 345 -13.94 -11.33 37.23
N SER A 346 -13.90 -11.44 35.89
CA SER A 346 -13.97 -12.71 35.16
C SER A 346 -12.64 -13.46 35.14
N TRP A 347 -11.53 -12.80 35.51
CA TRP A 347 -10.19 -13.39 35.55
C TRP A 347 -10.10 -14.61 36.48
N HIS A 348 -10.84 -14.61 37.59
CA HIS A 348 -10.87 -15.73 38.54
C HIS A 348 -11.62 -16.97 38.04
N ILE A 349 -12.41 -16.82 36.97
CA ILE A 349 -13.25 -17.86 36.38
C ILE A 349 -12.74 -18.23 34.97
N ALA A 350 -11.75 -17.49 34.46
CA ALA A 350 -11.07 -17.83 33.22
C ALA A 350 -10.44 -19.23 33.35
N GLU A 351 -10.80 -20.13 32.44
CA GLU A 351 -10.20 -21.46 32.38
C GLU A 351 -8.69 -21.32 32.17
N SER A 352 -7.89 -22.04 32.97
CA SER A 352 -6.44 -22.10 32.73
C SER A 352 -6.20 -22.71 31.35
N ASP A 353 -5.31 -22.11 30.55
CA ASP A 353 -4.94 -22.57 29.20
C ASP A 353 -4.51 -24.04 29.12
N GLU A 354 -4.25 -24.71 30.24
CA GLU A 354 -4.00 -26.16 30.31
C GLU A 354 -5.14 -27.01 29.72
N ASP A 355 -6.41 -26.57 29.80
CA ASP A 355 -7.54 -27.30 29.19
C ASP A 355 -7.74 -26.96 27.70
N ASN A 356 -7.19 -25.82 27.23
CA ASN A 356 -7.30 -25.38 25.84
C ASN A 356 -6.14 -25.89 24.95
N CYS A 357 -5.04 -26.35 25.56
CA CYS A 357 -3.88 -26.93 24.88
C CYS A 357 -4.14 -28.32 24.24
N ARG A 358 -5.32 -28.92 24.42
CA ARG A 358 -5.72 -30.14 23.68
C ARG A 358 -6.49 -29.86 22.38
N GLY A 359 -6.94 -28.62 22.15
CA GLY A 359 -7.81 -28.28 21.01
C GLY A 359 -7.17 -27.38 19.96
N ASN A 360 -6.29 -26.46 20.36
CA ASN A 360 -5.68 -25.51 19.44
C ASN A 360 -4.17 -25.51 19.60
N LYS A 361 -3.46 -25.99 18.56
CA LYS A 361 -2.05 -25.66 18.38
C LYS A 361 -1.94 -24.14 18.33
N CYS A 362 -1.50 -23.55 19.43
CA CYS A 362 -0.96 -22.20 19.46
C CYS A 362 0.24 -22.18 18.50
N PHE A 363 -0.01 -21.78 17.24
CA PHE A 363 1.04 -21.37 16.33
C PHE A 363 1.60 -20.06 16.89
N LEU A 364 2.63 -20.18 17.72
CA LEU A 364 3.64 -19.15 17.80
C LEU A 364 4.29 -19.08 16.41
N LEU A 365 3.77 -18.23 15.53
CA LEU A 365 4.44 -17.84 14.29
C LEU A 365 5.61 -16.92 14.67
N TRP A 366 6.68 -17.56 15.14
CA TRP A 366 8.04 -17.07 15.06
C TRP A 366 8.82 -18.08 14.20
N ASP A 367 8.47 -18.18 12.92
CA ASP A 367 9.30 -18.89 11.94
C ASP A 367 10.41 -17.96 11.48
N GLY A 368 11.45 -17.91 12.30
CA GLY A 368 12.79 -17.65 11.81
C GLY A 368 13.31 -18.87 11.06
N GLU A 369 12.91 -19.04 9.80
CA GLU A 369 13.66 -19.84 8.83
C GLU A 369 14.45 -18.90 7.91
N LEU A 370 15.57 -18.41 8.45
CA LEU A 370 16.77 -18.12 7.67
C LEU A 370 17.51 -19.44 7.48
N GLU A 371 17.16 -20.22 6.46
CA GLU A 371 18.08 -21.21 5.93
C GLU A 371 17.88 -21.43 4.41
N SER A 372 18.91 -21.02 3.66
CA SER A 372 19.35 -21.61 2.40
C SER A 372 18.35 -21.72 1.24
N ASN A 373 18.34 -20.69 0.38
CA ASN A 373 18.26 -20.90 -1.07
C ASN A 373 19.23 -19.96 -1.80
N CYS A 374 20.52 -20.17 -1.55
CA CYS A 374 21.55 -19.91 -2.56
C CYS A 374 21.39 -20.97 -3.67
N ASN A 375 20.52 -20.71 -4.64
CA ASN A 375 20.61 -21.34 -5.94
C ASN A 375 21.28 -20.35 -6.89
N CYS A 376 22.61 -20.48 -6.97
CA CYS A 376 23.38 -20.08 -8.13
C CYS A 376 22.72 -20.68 -9.38
N PHE A 377 22.11 -19.83 -10.20
CA PHE A 377 21.99 -20.09 -11.63
C PHE A 377 23.04 -19.23 -12.34
N ALA A 378 23.70 -19.89 -13.29
CA ALA A 378 24.93 -19.53 -13.97
C ALA A 378 24.97 -18.14 -14.62
#